data_AF-A0A7R9TJ17-F1
#
_entry.id   AF-A0A7R9TJ17-F1
#
_cell.length_a   1.000
_cell.length_b   1.000
_cell.length_c   1.000
_cell.angle_alpha   90.00
_cell.angle_beta   90.00
_cell.angle_gamma   90.00
#
_symmetry.space_group_name_H-M   'P 1'
#
loop_
_entity.id
_entity.type
_entity.pdbx_description
1 polymer ?
#
loop_
_entity_poly.entity_id
_entity_poly.type
_entity_poly.pdbx_seq_one_letter_code
_entity_poly.pdbx_strand_id
1 'polypeptide(L)'
;SQMKCIARAMYSNPPVHGARIVATVMGDDALFDEWKAEMEGMSGRINNVRTLLRAELEKLDPAKDWSFVTSQIGMFSYTGLSKNQVQHMWDEHHVYMTFDGRVSLAGLSAAKAAYLANAIVDSFKQPE
;
A
#
# COMPACT_ATOMS: atom_id res chain seq x y z
N SER A 1 22.64 7.80 -29.26
CA SER A 1 21.35 7.37 -28.68
C SER A 1 20.53 8.61 -28.37
N GLN A 2 19.27 8.66 -28.82
CA GLN A 2 18.36 9.79 -28.61
C GLN A 2 18.16 10.11 -27.12
N MET A 3 18.16 9.08 -26.27
CA MET A 3 18.03 9.21 -24.81
C MET A 3 19.14 10.09 -24.20
N LYS A 4 20.38 10.00 -24.71
CA LYS A 4 21.51 10.79 -24.21
C LYS A 4 21.36 12.28 -24.55
N CYS A 5 20.84 12.61 -25.73
CA CYS A 5 20.59 13.99 -26.14
C CYS A 5 19.53 14.64 -25.23
N ILE A 6 18.45 13.92 -24.96
CA ILE A 6 17.37 14.37 -24.06
C ILE A 6 17.89 14.55 -22.62
N ALA A 7 18.57 13.54 -22.08
CA ALA A 7 19.13 13.59 -20.73
C ALA A 7 20.09 14.78 -20.56
N ARG A 8 20.97 15.01 -21.55
CA ARG A 8 21.94 16.10 -21.53
C ARG A 8 21.25 17.47 -21.47
N ALA A 9 20.18 17.64 -22.25
CA ALA A 9 19.41 18.89 -22.28
C ALA A 9 18.56 19.10 -21.02
N MET A 10 18.03 18.03 -20.41
CA MET A 10 17.13 18.12 -19.26
C MET A 10 17.86 18.22 -17.91
N TYR A 11 18.83 17.34 -17.66
CA TYR A 11 19.44 17.19 -16.33
C TYR A 11 20.94 16.86 -16.40
N SER A 12 21.56 16.99 -17.57
CA SER A 12 22.96 16.67 -17.84
C SER A 12 23.29 15.17 -17.73
N ASN A 13 23.36 14.63 -16.52
CA ASN A 13 23.72 13.24 -16.24
C ASN A 13 22.93 12.72 -15.03
N PRO A 14 22.55 11.43 -14.99
CA PRO A 14 21.76 10.87 -13.90
C PRO A 14 22.58 10.72 -12.60
N PRO A 15 21.92 10.66 -11.43
CA PRO A 15 22.59 10.40 -10.15
C PRO A 15 23.19 8.99 -10.11
N VAL A 16 24.46 8.89 -9.71
CA VAL A 16 25.24 7.63 -9.79
C VAL A 16 25.03 6.69 -8.62
N HIS A 17 24.71 7.22 -7.43
CA HIS A 17 24.78 6.44 -6.19
C HIS A 17 23.74 5.30 -6.14
N GLY A 18 22.46 5.61 -6.36
CA GLY A 18 21.40 4.59 -6.38
C GLY A 18 21.60 3.55 -7.49
N ALA A 19 22.07 3.98 -8.66
CA ALA A 19 22.38 3.07 -9.76
C ALA A 19 23.50 2.08 -9.39
N ARG A 20 24.53 2.52 -8.66
CA ARG A 20 25.59 1.64 -8.16
C ARG A 20 25.09 0.65 -7.12
N ILE A 21 24.24 1.06 -6.19
CA ILE A 21 23.64 0.14 -5.20
C ILE A 21 22.89 -0.98 -5.92
N VAL A 22 22.00 -0.63 -6.84
CA VAL A 22 21.24 -1.63 -7.62
C VAL A 22 22.17 -2.52 -8.43
N ALA A 23 23.17 -1.96 -9.10
CA ALA A 23 24.14 -2.74 -9.88
C ALA A 23 24.95 -3.72 -9.00
N THR A 24 25.33 -3.32 -7.78
CA THR A 24 26.02 -4.19 -6.83
C THR A 24 25.12 -5.34 -6.37
N VAL A 25 23.88 -5.04 -5.96
CA VAL A 25 22.93 -6.08 -5.49
C VAL A 25 22.58 -7.06 -6.61
N MET A 26 22.35 -6.57 -7.83
CA MET A 26 21.94 -7.40 -8.98
C MET A 26 23.11 -8.16 -9.61
N GLY A 27 24.35 -7.72 -9.38
CA GLY A 27 25.55 -8.30 -9.97
C GLY A 27 26.22 -9.37 -9.11
N ASP A 28 25.73 -9.60 -7.90
CA ASP A 28 26.21 -10.61 -6.95
C ASP A 28 25.05 -11.55 -6.61
N ASP A 29 25.22 -12.85 -6.89
CA ASP A 29 24.15 -13.85 -6.72
C ASP A 29 23.65 -13.94 -5.26
N ALA A 30 24.55 -13.81 -4.28
CA ALA A 30 24.19 -13.89 -2.87
C ALA A 30 23.37 -12.67 -2.43
N LEU A 31 23.78 -11.46 -2.85
CA LEU A 31 23.02 -10.23 -2.57
C LEU A 31 21.67 -10.21 -3.30
N PHE A 32 21.61 -10.73 -4.52
CA PHE A 32 20.37 -10.81 -5.27
C PHE A 32 19.38 -11.80 -4.65
N ASP A 33 19.87 -12.94 -4.16
CA ASP A 33 19.06 -13.91 -3.43
C ASP A 33 18.53 -13.35 -2.11
N GLU A 34 19.36 -12.64 -1.35
CA GLU A 34 18.95 -11.92 -0.13
C GLU A 34 17.86 -10.89 -0.43
N TRP A 35 18.07 -10.06 -1.46
CA TRP A 35 17.07 -9.06 -1.88
C TRP A 35 15.73 -9.69 -2.29
N LYS A 36 15.74 -10.82 -3.01
CA LYS A 36 14.51 -11.55 -3.35
C LYS A 36 13.79 -12.04 -2.10
N ALA A 37 14.51 -12.61 -1.14
CA ALA A 37 13.93 -13.09 0.12
C ALA A 37 13.31 -11.94 0.92
N GLU A 38 13.96 -10.77 0.98
CA GLU A 38 13.39 -9.58 1.61
C GLU A 38 12.10 -9.12 0.90
N MET A 39 12.09 -9.09 -0.43
CA MET A 39 10.91 -8.73 -1.22
C MET A 39 9.73 -9.70 -1.01
N GLU A 40 10.00 -11.00 -0.92
CA GLU A 40 9.00 -12.02 -0.57
C GLU A 40 8.48 -11.80 0.86
N GLY A 41 9.35 -11.51 1.82
CA GLY A 41 8.95 -11.18 3.20
C GLY A 41 8.06 -9.94 3.28
N MET A 42 8.42 -8.87 2.57
CA MET A 42 7.66 -7.61 2.53
C MET A 42 6.29 -7.81 1.89
N SER A 43 6.23 -8.48 0.74
CA SER A 43 4.96 -8.75 0.03
C SER A 43 4.08 -9.73 0.79
N GLY A 44 4.65 -10.77 1.40
CA GLY A 44 3.97 -11.71 2.28
C GLY A 44 3.32 -11.02 3.48
N ARG A 45 4.02 -10.07 4.12
CA ARG A 45 3.45 -9.27 5.22
C ARG A 45 2.23 -8.45 4.76
N ILE A 46 2.29 -7.83 3.58
CA ILE A 46 1.16 -7.06 3.04
C ILE A 46 -0.03 -7.98 2.74
N ASN A 47 0.22 -9.16 2.16
CA ASN A 47 -0.83 -10.14 1.91
C ASN A 47 -1.51 -10.61 3.21
N ASN A 48 -0.72 -10.89 4.26
CA ASN A 48 -1.26 -11.24 5.57
C ASN A 48 -2.14 -10.12 6.14
N VAL A 49 -1.68 -8.86 6.05
CA VAL A 49 -2.47 -7.70 6.46
C VAL A 49 -3.79 -7.61 5.70
N ARG A 50 -3.79 -7.83 4.38
CA ARG A 50 -5.01 -7.85 3.55
C ARG A 50 -6.00 -8.92 4.02
N THR A 51 -5.51 -10.14 4.25
CA THR A 51 -6.34 -11.25 4.73
C THR A 51 -6.95 -10.94 6.10
N LEU A 52 -6.15 -10.43 7.03
CA LEU A 52 -6.62 -10.05 8.37
C LEU A 52 -7.65 -8.91 8.30
N LEU A 53 -7.36 -7.85 7.55
CA LEU A 53 -8.27 -6.72 7.39
C LEU A 53 -9.60 -7.17 6.82
N ARG A 54 -9.60 -7.99 5.75
CA ARG A 54 -10.83 -8.55 5.17
C ARG A 54 -11.61 -9.37 6.18
N ALA A 55 -10.95 -10.26 6.93
CA ALA A 55 -11.61 -11.08 7.93
C ALA A 55 -12.26 -10.24 9.04
N GLU A 56 -11.62 -9.15 9.49
CA GLU A 56 -12.22 -8.23 10.46
C GLU A 56 -13.40 -7.44 9.88
N LEU A 57 -13.32 -7.02 8.61
CA LEU A 57 -14.44 -6.34 7.93
C LEU A 57 -15.65 -7.27 7.76
N GLU A 58 -15.45 -8.52 7.33
CA GLU A 58 -16.51 -9.51 7.17
C GLU A 58 -17.18 -9.87 8.51
N LYS A 59 -16.45 -9.83 9.63
CA LYS A 59 -17.04 -10.00 10.97
C LYS A 59 -17.94 -8.83 11.37
N LEU A 60 -17.56 -7.60 11.01
CA LEU A 60 -18.24 -6.37 11.42
C LEU A 60 -19.45 -6.04 10.54
N ASP A 61 -19.36 -6.31 9.24
CA ASP A 61 -20.43 -6.10 8.27
C ASP A 61 -20.45 -7.23 7.22
N PRO A 62 -21.05 -8.39 7.56
CA PRO A 62 -21.07 -9.57 6.70
C PRO A 62 -21.96 -9.42 5.47
N ALA A 63 -22.81 -8.40 5.40
CA ALA A 63 -23.72 -8.19 4.27
C ALA A 63 -23.04 -7.52 3.07
N LYS A 64 -21.92 -6.84 3.30
CA LYS A 64 -21.15 -6.13 2.27
C LYS A 64 -20.04 -7.02 1.69
N ASP A 65 -19.76 -6.85 0.40
CA ASP A 65 -18.64 -7.52 -0.25
C ASP A 65 -17.31 -6.79 0.05
N TRP A 66 -16.41 -7.48 0.75
CA TRP A 66 -15.06 -7.03 1.10
C TRP A 66 -13.97 -7.72 0.27
N SER A 67 -14.33 -8.49 -0.77
CA SER A 67 -13.39 -9.24 -1.60
C SER A 67 -12.32 -8.37 -2.26
N PHE A 68 -12.64 -7.09 -2.50
CA PHE A 68 -11.74 -6.09 -3.06
C PHE A 68 -10.43 -5.93 -2.27
N VAL A 69 -10.44 -6.13 -0.95
CA VAL A 69 -9.25 -5.99 -0.10
C VAL A 69 -8.20 -7.03 -0.48
N THR A 70 -8.62 -8.24 -0.85
CA THR A 70 -7.73 -9.35 -1.20
C THR A 70 -7.52 -9.53 -2.70
N SER A 71 -8.41 -9.00 -3.56
CA SER A 71 -8.24 -9.09 -5.02
C SER A 71 -7.31 -8.02 -5.59
N GLN A 72 -7.17 -6.88 -4.90
CA GLN A 72 -6.23 -5.83 -5.29
C GLN A 72 -4.78 -6.20 -4.95
N ILE A 73 -3.84 -5.79 -5.81
CA ILE A 73 -2.41 -6.13 -5.72
C ILE A 73 -1.60 -4.89 -5.35
N GLY A 74 -0.52 -5.10 -4.59
CA GLY A 74 0.47 -4.07 -4.25
C GLY A 74 0.25 -3.47 -2.86
N MET A 75 0.86 -2.32 -2.62
CA MET A 75 0.89 -1.68 -1.29
C MET A 75 -0.40 -0.96 -0.91
N PHE A 76 -1.27 -0.66 -1.88
CA PHE A 76 -2.42 0.20 -1.68
C PHE A 76 -3.73 -0.55 -1.86
N SER A 77 -4.77 -0.11 -1.15
CA SER A 77 -6.14 -0.55 -1.37
C SER A 77 -7.03 0.65 -1.62
N TYR A 78 -7.84 0.59 -2.67
CA TYR A 78 -9.01 1.46 -2.82
C TYR A 78 -10.13 0.89 -1.97
N THR A 79 -10.58 1.66 -0.97
CA THR A 79 -11.61 1.23 -0.02
C THR A 79 -13.03 1.44 -0.55
N GLY A 80 -13.20 2.34 -1.53
CA GLY A 80 -14.51 2.75 -2.02
C GLY A 80 -15.23 3.77 -1.12
N LEU A 81 -14.54 4.35 -0.14
CA LEU A 81 -15.07 5.45 0.68
C LEU A 81 -15.18 6.74 -0.15
N SER A 82 -16.28 7.48 0.04
CA SER A 82 -16.45 8.83 -0.51
C SER A 82 -15.49 9.82 0.15
N LYS A 83 -15.35 11.01 -0.43
CA LYS A 83 -14.53 12.08 0.17
C LYS A 83 -14.98 12.44 1.59
N ASN A 84 -16.29 12.52 1.83
CA ASN A 84 -16.83 12.85 3.16
C ASN A 84 -16.58 11.71 4.16
N GLN A 85 -16.69 10.46 3.71
CA GLN A 85 -16.37 9.30 4.54
C GLN A 85 -14.86 9.21 4.85
N VAL A 86 -13.99 9.60 3.92
CA VAL A 86 -12.55 9.74 4.19
C VAL A 86 -12.29 10.87 5.18
N GLN A 87 -13.02 11.99 5.12
CA GLN A 87 -12.90 13.06 6.10
C GLN A 87 -13.28 12.56 7.50
N HIS A 88 -14.35 11.78 7.61
CA HIS A 88 -14.73 11.12 8.87
C HIS A 88 -13.65 10.16 9.40
N MET A 89 -12.98 9.40 8.52
CA MET A 89 -11.82 8.59 8.90
C MET A 89 -10.70 9.42 9.53
N TRP A 90 -10.47 10.65 9.04
CA TRP A 90 -9.42 11.54 9.56
C TRP A 90 -9.80 12.16 10.91
N ASP A 91 -11.03 12.67 11.01
CA ASP A 91 -11.46 13.49 12.14
C ASP A 91 -11.79 12.65 13.37
N GLU A 92 -12.52 11.55 13.20
CA GLU A 92 -13.00 10.71 14.31
C GLU A 92 -12.03 9.56 14.64
N HIS A 93 -11.42 8.98 13.59
CA HIS A 93 -10.60 7.77 13.73
C HIS A 93 -9.10 8.03 13.55
N HIS A 94 -8.69 9.25 13.22
CA HIS A 94 -7.27 9.59 12.96
C HIS A 94 -6.56 8.62 12.00
N VAL A 95 -7.31 8.10 11.02
CA VAL A 95 -6.80 7.25 9.94
C VAL A 95 -6.65 8.08 8.68
N TYR A 96 -5.42 8.45 8.38
CA TYR A 96 -5.10 9.31 7.24
C TYR A 96 -4.88 8.51 5.96
N MET A 97 -5.62 8.88 4.93
CA MET A 97 -5.60 8.27 3.60
C MET A 97 -5.97 9.31 2.54
N THR A 98 -5.71 9.06 1.26
CA THR A 98 -6.03 10.05 0.23
C THR A 98 -7.55 10.16 0.02
N PHE A 99 -8.03 11.36 -0.31
CA PHE A 99 -9.46 11.67 -0.46
C PHE A 99 -10.18 10.89 -1.58
N ASP A 100 -9.44 10.18 -2.43
CA ASP A 100 -9.95 9.23 -3.42
C ASP A 100 -10.18 7.83 -2.84
N GLY A 101 -10.08 7.66 -1.52
CA GLY A 101 -10.31 6.39 -0.84
C GLY A 101 -9.13 5.41 -0.90
N ARG A 102 -7.93 5.84 -1.33
CA ARG A 102 -6.75 4.98 -1.38
C ARG A 102 -5.97 5.01 -0.06
N VAL A 103 -5.81 3.83 0.57
CA VAL A 103 -5.04 3.63 1.81
C VAL A 103 -3.77 2.81 1.54
N SER A 104 -2.68 3.12 2.25
CA SER A 104 -1.46 2.31 2.23
C SER A 104 -1.53 1.20 3.29
N LEU A 105 -1.50 -0.06 2.86
CA LEU A 105 -1.44 -1.22 3.76
C LEU A 105 -0.01 -1.55 4.18
N ALA A 106 1.01 -1.00 3.49
CA ALA A 106 2.40 -1.22 3.83
C ALA A 106 2.76 -0.72 5.24
N GLY A 107 2.12 0.36 5.70
CA GLY A 107 2.31 0.94 7.03
C GLY A 107 1.48 0.30 8.14
N LEU A 108 0.59 -0.63 7.82
CA LEU A 108 -0.29 -1.26 8.81
C LEU A 108 0.39 -2.46 9.47
N SER A 109 0.35 -2.52 10.79
CA SER A 109 0.70 -3.72 11.55
C SER A 109 -0.55 -4.60 11.72
N ALA A 110 -0.35 -5.93 11.80
CA ALA A 110 -1.44 -6.87 12.02
C ALA A 110 -2.30 -6.51 13.25
N ALA A 111 -1.67 -6.01 14.31
CA ALA A 111 -2.34 -5.59 15.55
C ALA A 111 -3.34 -4.43 15.36
N LYS A 112 -3.21 -3.63 14.29
CA LYS A 112 -4.10 -2.50 13.99
C LYS A 112 -5.15 -2.82 12.93
N ALA A 113 -5.18 -4.04 12.39
CA ALA A 113 -6.15 -4.43 11.37
C ALA A 113 -7.60 -4.29 11.85
N ALA A 114 -7.89 -4.72 13.08
CA ALA A 114 -9.22 -4.58 13.68
C ALA A 114 -9.62 -3.11 13.88
N TYR A 115 -8.69 -2.25 14.29
CA TYR A 115 -8.94 -0.81 14.44
C TYR A 115 -9.32 -0.19 13.09
N LEU A 116 -8.54 -0.47 12.05
CA LEU A 116 -8.83 0.00 10.70
C LEU A 116 -10.17 -0.51 10.18
N ALA A 117 -10.50 -1.78 10.43
CA ALA A 117 -11.77 -2.37 10.01
C ALA A 117 -12.97 -1.67 10.67
N ASN A 118 -12.90 -1.41 11.98
CA ASN A 118 -13.93 -0.68 12.70
C ASN A 118 -14.11 0.74 12.14
N ALA A 119 -13.02 1.47 11.93
CA ALA A 119 -13.05 2.82 11.35
C ALA A 119 -13.69 2.83 9.96
N ILE A 120 -13.33 1.87 9.10
CA ILE A 120 -13.90 1.75 7.75
C ILE A 120 -15.40 1.49 7.80
N VAL A 121 -15.84 0.50 8.58
CA VAL A 121 -17.26 0.13 8.69
C VAL A 121 -18.09 1.26 9.28
N ASP A 122 -17.56 1.95 10.29
CA ASP A 122 -18.21 3.11 10.88
C ASP A 122 -18.33 4.27 9.88
N SER A 123 -17.27 4.54 9.11
CA SER A 123 -17.27 5.59 8.09
C SER A 123 -18.23 5.29 6.92
N PHE A 124 -18.45 4.01 6.57
CA PHE A 124 -19.46 3.64 5.57
C PHE A 124 -20.90 3.93 5.99
N LYS A 125 -21.17 4.12 7.28
CA LYS A 125 -22.50 4.50 7.78
C LYS A 125 -22.77 5.99 7.64
N GLN A 126 -21.73 6.79 7.42
CA GLN A 126 -21.87 8.22 7.21
C GLN A 126 -22.46 8.50 5.82
N PRO A 127 -23.33 9.51 5.71
CA PRO A 127 -23.88 9.93 4.42
C PRO A 127 -22.76 10.33 3.45
N GLU A 128 -22.99 10.12 2.16
CA GLU A 128 -22.01 10.44 1.11
C GLU A 128 -21.62 11.91 1.04
#